data_AF-A0A939WJA8-F1
#
_entry.id   AF-A0A939WJA8-F1
#
_cell.length_a   1.000
_cell.length_b   1.000
_cell.length_c   1.000
_cell.angle_alpha   90.00
_cell.angle_beta   90.00
_cell.angle_gamma   90.00
#
_symmetry.space_group_name_H-M   'P 1'
#
loop_
_entity.id
_entity.type
_entity.pdbx_description
1 polymer ?
#
loop_
_entity_poly.entity_id
_entity_poly.type
_entity_poly.pdbx_seq_one_letter_code
_entity_poly.pdbx_strand_id
1 'polypeptide(L)'
;MDFKTFVDTFKTMTCIVSVEKFPDGSYGNIRIVEGNKAYIDSIENMPDGPQMLSKKFVPNSDYQNYFPKDLNFEDFCYRCAILKEPLHTYVHPDRFDFWFNIIMMPLESDKENIGYCTYSQEFSKEMESTKMANMSQDVAVDVLNTCIKLRESTDFKVTMAQILKDIRELCNANYCLLLLMDYSDRTCSILTENIELIPGKVSAMPWFNNDFFDLAETWTETIAGSNCLIIKNKKDMEFVRERNPVWYKSLKEAKIEKIALFPLKKGNDLLGYIWVTEFDVADSVRIKSTLELTTYFLASEIHNHQLFERLRLMSTMDMLTGVYNRNEMNNRVDKLVADDDDSKTSLGILFADLNGLKQINDTEGHAAGDTLLKNAAAMLKTVFVGGDIFRAGGDEFLIMLRDTTEEAVDKLVDQLKKQAKASGSVSFAIGACFEEDSRNVRHAMKMADERMYEDKVLYYGGSPERVRR
;
A
#
# COMPACT_ATOMS: atom_id res chain seq x y z
N MET A 1 -20.27 36.82 -28.80
CA MET A 1 -21.32 35.84 -28.41
C MET A 1 -21.91 36.30 -27.08
N ASP A 2 -23.23 36.33 -26.91
CA ASP A 2 -23.82 36.57 -25.60
C ASP A 2 -23.71 35.29 -24.77
N PHE A 3 -22.66 35.21 -23.94
CA PHE A 3 -22.38 34.02 -23.15
C PHE A 3 -23.48 33.72 -22.13
N LYS A 4 -24.20 34.74 -21.62
CA LYS A 4 -25.25 34.53 -20.63
C LYS A 4 -26.44 33.81 -21.24
N THR A 5 -26.95 34.34 -22.35
CA THR A 5 -28.03 33.70 -23.10
C THR A 5 -27.63 32.29 -23.56
N PHE A 6 -26.37 32.09 -23.96
CA PHE A 6 -25.87 30.78 -24.37
C PHE A 6 -25.85 29.75 -23.24
N VAL A 7 -25.25 30.03 -22.08
CA VAL A 7 -25.19 29.06 -20.97
C VAL A 7 -26.56 28.77 -20.37
N ASP A 8 -27.49 29.73 -20.39
CA ASP A 8 -28.86 29.53 -19.92
C ASP A 8 -29.68 28.57 -20.80
N THR A 9 -29.18 28.20 -21.99
CA THR A 9 -29.78 27.12 -22.80
C THR A 9 -29.49 25.72 -22.25
N PHE A 10 -28.48 25.57 -21.39
CA PHE A 10 -28.11 24.29 -20.79
C PHE A 10 -28.89 24.07 -19.50
N LYS A 11 -29.45 22.85 -19.35
CA LYS A 11 -30.10 22.41 -18.11
C LYS A 11 -29.08 21.99 -17.04
N THR A 12 -27.97 21.38 -17.46
CA THR A 12 -26.86 20.95 -16.61
C THR A 12 -26.12 22.17 -16.04
N MET A 13 -25.39 22.03 -14.92
CA MET A 13 -24.57 23.12 -14.38
C MET A 13 -23.47 23.46 -15.38
N THR A 14 -23.57 24.62 -16.04
CA THR A 14 -22.69 24.97 -17.15
C THR A 14 -22.17 26.39 -16.98
N CYS A 15 -20.86 26.57 -17.18
CA CYS A 15 -20.22 27.86 -17.31
C CYS A 15 -19.35 27.96 -18.58
N ILE A 16 -18.98 29.19 -18.93
CA ILE A 16 -17.96 29.46 -19.95
C ILE A 16 -16.63 29.73 -19.24
N VAL A 17 -15.61 29.01 -19.68
CA VAL A 17 -14.23 29.24 -19.26
C VAL A 17 -13.49 29.93 -20.40
N SER A 18 -12.71 30.95 -20.07
CA SER A 18 -11.74 31.55 -21.00
C SER A 18 -10.33 31.21 -20.60
N VAL A 19 -9.48 30.92 -21.58
CA VAL A 19 -8.06 30.64 -21.41
C VAL A 19 -7.25 31.62 -22.26
N GLU A 20 -6.34 32.34 -21.63
CA GLU A 20 -5.36 33.17 -22.32
C GLU A 20 -4.26 32.31 -22.93
N LYS A 21 -3.89 32.57 -24.19
CA LYS A 21 -2.81 31.88 -24.92
C LYS A 21 -1.61 32.80 -25.07
N PHE A 22 -0.43 32.30 -24.74
CA PHE A 22 0.82 33.01 -25.00
C PHE A 22 1.50 32.53 -26.30
N PRO A 23 2.33 33.38 -26.94
CA PRO A 23 2.98 33.04 -28.21
C PRO A 23 3.92 31.83 -28.15
N ASP A 24 4.43 31.48 -26.97
CA ASP A 24 5.30 30.33 -26.73
C ASP A 24 4.54 29.00 -26.63
N GLY A 25 3.22 29.02 -26.81
CA GLY A 25 2.37 27.83 -26.70
C GLY A 25 1.99 27.46 -25.27
N SER A 26 2.30 28.31 -24.28
CA SER A 26 1.78 28.19 -22.92
C SER A 26 0.46 28.95 -22.76
N TYR A 27 -0.17 28.80 -21.59
CA TYR A 27 -1.40 29.52 -21.25
C TYR A 27 -1.21 30.49 -20.07
N GLY A 28 -1.96 31.58 -20.10
CA GLY A 28 -2.04 32.60 -19.06
C GLY A 28 -3.22 32.39 -18.13
N ASN A 29 -3.97 33.46 -17.89
CA ASN A 29 -5.08 33.44 -16.94
C ASN A 29 -6.25 32.56 -17.42
N ILE A 30 -6.84 31.83 -16.46
CA ILE A 30 -8.07 31.06 -16.66
C ILE A 30 -9.18 31.72 -15.85
N ARG A 31 -10.28 32.05 -16.51
CA ARG A 31 -11.37 32.83 -15.91
C ARG A 31 -12.70 32.17 -16.17
N ILE A 32 -13.60 32.22 -15.19
CA ILE A 32 -14.99 31.85 -15.36
C ILE A 32 -15.71 33.09 -15.88
N VAL A 33 -16.07 33.08 -17.15
CA VAL A 33 -16.63 34.23 -17.87
C VAL A 33 -18.07 34.46 -17.44
N GLU A 34 -18.88 33.40 -17.48
CA GLU A 34 -20.30 33.45 -17.14
C GLU A 34 -20.82 32.06 -16.77
N GLY A 35 -21.86 31.98 -15.96
CA GLY A 35 -22.49 30.73 -15.52
C GLY A 35 -24.00 30.75 -15.68
N ASN A 36 -24.59 29.57 -15.92
CA ASN A 36 -26.03 29.42 -15.77
C ASN A 36 -26.42 29.41 -14.29
N LYS A 37 -27.72 29.55 -14.01
CA LYS A 37 -28.21 29.61 -12.63
C LYS A 37 -27.76 28.42 -11.79
N ALA A 38 -27.86 27.21 -12.34
CA ALA A 38 -27.48 25.99 -11.63
C ALA A 38 -25.99 25.97 -11.23
N TYR A 39 -25.10 26.43 -12.13
CA TYR A 39 -23.67 26.54 -11.82
C TYR A 39 -23.40 27.60 -10.74
N ILE A 40 -24.03 28.77 -10.82
CA ILE A 40 -23.86 29.83 -9.82
C ILE A 40 -24.38 29.38 -8.44
N ASP A 41 -25.55 28.73 -8.40
CA ASP A 41 -26.12 28.19 -7.16
C ASP A 41 -25.19 27.13 -6.53
N SER A 42 -24.44 26.37 -7.35
CA SER A 42 -23.43 25.43 -6.86
C SER A 42 -22.24 26.10 -6.15
N ILE A 43 -21.95 27.37 -6.47
CA ILE A 43 -20.90 28.16 -5.83
C ILE A 43 -21.44 28.87 -4.59
N GLU A 44 -22.63 29.48 -4.68
CA GLU A 44 -23.13 30.43 -3.68
C GLU A 44 -24.03 29.81 -2.61
N ASN A 45 -24.86 28.82 -2.97
CA ASN A 45 -26.07 28.49 -2.20
C ASN A 45 -26.27 26.98 -2.01
N MET A 46 -25.23 26.17 -2.14
CA MET A 46 -25.37 24.71 -2.19
C MET A 46 -25.39 24.06 -0.80
N PRO A 47 -26.55 23.56 -0.30
CA PRO A 47 -26.65 23.09 1.09
C PRO A 47 -26.05 21.70 1.30
N ASP A 48 -26.16 20.83 0.29
CA ASP A 48 -25.75 19.42 0.31
C ASP A 48 -24.75 19.08 -0.80
N GLY A 49 -24.00 20.06 -1.29
CA GLY A 49 -23.01 19.89 -2.37
C GLY A 49 -21.61 20.35 -1.99
N PRO A 50 -20.65 20.29 -2.93
CA PRO A 50 -19.26 20.64 -2.65
C PRO A 50 -19.16 22.08 -2.15
N GLN A 51 -18.64 22.27 -0.93
CA GLN A 51 -18.38 23.60 -0.38
C GLN A 51 -17.22 24.25 -1.14
N MET A 52 -17.55 25.16 -2.05
CA MET A 52 -16.56 25.99 -2.73
C MET A 52 -16.03 27.08 -1.79
N LEU A 53 -14.93 27.75 -2.15
CA LEU A 53 -14.46 28.94 -1.44
C LEU A 53 -15.62 29.94 -1.43
N SER A 54 -16.28 30.11 -0.28
CA SER A 54 -17.60 30.74 -0.10
C SER A 54 -17.62 32.22 -0.49
N LYS A 55 -17.56 32.49 -1.80
CA LYS A 55 -17.55 33.82 -2.39
C LYS A 55 -18.71 33.93 -3.36
N LYS A 56 -19.36 35.10 -3.33
CA LYS A 56 -20.35 35.47 -4.34
C LYS A 56 -19.70 35.39 -5.73
N PHE A 57 -20.40 34.80 -6.69
CA PHE A 57 -19.95 34.69 -8.06
C PHE A 57 -19.85 36.09 -8.70
N VAL A 58 -18.71 36.32 -9.34
CA VAL A 58 -18.39 37.52 -10.10
C VAL A 58 -18.05 37.08 -11.53
N PRO A 59 -18.81 37.51 -12.56
CA PRO A 59 -18.48 37.20 -13.94
C PRO A 59 -17.07 37.66 -14.34
N ASN A 60 -16.45 36.91 -15.26
CA ASN A 60 -15.10 37.15 -15.77
C ASN A 60 -14.02 37.29 -14.68
N SER A 61 -14.15 36.52 -13.61
CA SER A 61 -13.18 36.47 -12.52
C SER A 61 -12.28 35.24 -12.62
N ASP A 62 -11.13 35.30 -11.95
CA ASP A 62 -10.21 34.17 -11.85
C ASP A 62 -10.93 32.96 -11.23
N TYR A 63 -10.76 31.77 -11.82
CA TYR A 63 -11.40 30.55 -11.31
C TYR A 63 -10.92 30.20 -9.89
N GLN A 64 -9.68 30.62 -9.54
CA GLN A 64 -9.09 30.38 -8.22
C GLN A 64 -9.81 31.12 -7.09
N ASN A 65 -10.74 32.03 -7.41
CA ASN A 65 -11.61 32.63 -6.42
C ASN A 65 -12.59 31.63 -5.80
N TYR A 66 -12.90 30.55 -6.52
CA TYR A 66 -13.93 29.57 -6.13
C TYR A 66 -13.32 28.18 -5.86
N PHE A 67 -12.26 27.82 -6.58
CA PHE A 67 -11.57 26.53 -6.50
C PHE A 67 -10.09 26.72 -6.19
N PRO A 68 -9.43 25.83 -5.43
CA PRO A 68 -7.98 25.87 -5.32
C PRO A 68 -7.33 25.55 -6.68
N LYS A 69 -6.13 26.08 -6.91
CA LYS A 69 -5.35 25.77 -8.11
C LYS A 69 -5.18 24.26 -8.30
N ASP A 70 -5.54 23.77 -9.48
CA ASP A 70 -5.46 22.36 -9.86
C ASP A 70 -4.90 22.24 -11.29
N LEU A 71 -3.71 21.65 -11.42
CA LEU A 71 -3.00 21.55 -12.70
C LEU A 71 -3.76 20.69 -13.73
N ASN A 72 -4.51 19.69 -13.28
CA ASN A 72 -5.30 18.84 -14.17
C ASN A 72 -6.47 19.64 -14.75
N PHE A 73 -7.13 20.47 -13.94
CA PHE A 73 -8.18 21.36 -14.41
C PHE A 73 -7.65 22.41 -15.40
N GLU A 74 -6.53 23.07 -15.09
CA GLU A 74 -5.95 24.09 -15.97
C GLU A 74 -5.54 23.49 -17.33
N ASP A 75 -4.98 22.28 -17.33
CA ASP A 75 -4.64 21.56 -18.54
C ASP A 75 -5.86 21.21 -19.40
N PHE A 76 -6.94 20.71 -18.77
CA PHE A 76 -8.19 20.41 -19.47
C PHE A 76 -8.79 21.68 -20.11
N CYS A 77 -8.76 22.80 -19.38
CA CYS A 77 -9.19 24.08 -19.92
C CYS A 77 -8.35 24.48 -21.13
N TYR A 78 -7.02 24.37 -21.06
CA TYR A 78 -6.12 24.69 -22.16
C TYR A 78 -6.38 23.82 -23.39
N ARG A 79 -6.39 22.50 -23.24
CA ARG A 79 -6.62 21.55 -24.34
C ARG A 79 -7.98 21.80 -25.01
N CYS A 80 -9.02 22.05 -24.23
CA CYS A 80 -10.34 22.34 -24.78
C CYS A 80 -10.42 23.71 -25.45
N ALA A 81 -10.10 24.78 -24.73
CA ALA A 81 -10.30 26.15 -25.21
C ALA A 81 -9.32 26.54 -26.33
N ILE A 82 -8.06 26.07 -26.27
CA ILE A 82 -6.98 26.45 -27.17
C ILE A 82 -6.71 25.39 -28.25
N LEU A 83 -6.54 24.12 -27.86
CA LEU A 83 -6.27 23.04 -28.82
C LEU A 83 -7.54 22.53 -29.52
N LYS A 84 -8.71 23.02 -29.10
CA LYS A 84 -10.03 22.71 -29.67
C LYS A 84 -10.42 21.23 -29.54
N GLU A 85 -9.96 20.61 -28.47
CA GLU A 85 -10.28 19.21 -28.16
C GLU A 85 -11.51 19.10 -27.26
N PRO A 86 -12.59 18.40 -27.67
CA PRO A 86 -13.66 18.03 -26.78
C PRO A 86 -13.16 17.10 -25.68
N LEU A 87 -13.55 17.32 -24.42
CA LEU A 87 -13.10 16.52 -23.28
C LEU A 87 -14.26 16.02 -22.44
N HIS A 88 -14.10 14.81 -21.93
CA HIS A 88 -14.97 14.21 -20.93
C HIS A 88 -14.09 13.59 -19.84
N THR A 89 -14.48 13.75 -18.57
CA THR A 89 -13.80 13.09 -17.46
C THR A 89 -14.79 12.79 -16.34
N TYR A 90 -14.60 11.65 -15.68
CA TYR A 90 -15.36 11.23 -14.53
C TYR A 90 -14.40 10.93 -13.37
N VAL A 91 -14.37 11.81 -12.36
CA VAL A 91 -13.32 11.83 -11.33
C VAL A 91 -13.87 12.06 -9.94
N HIS A 92 -13.16 11.58 -8.92
CA HIS A 92 -13.45 11.85 -7.51
C HIS A 92 -12.24 12.54 -6.84
N PRO A 93 -12.15 13.88 -6.88
CA PRO A 93 -11.06 14.59 -6.20
C PRO A 93 -11.22 14.47 -4.68
N ASP A 94 -10.14 14.13 -3.96
CA ASP A 94 -10.17 13.91 -2.51
C ASP A 94 -10.69 15.09 -1.68
N ARG A 95 -10.59 16.32 -2.23
CA ARG A 95 -11.11 17.52 -1.56
C ARG A 95 -12.65 17.58 -1.51
N PHE A 96 -13.33 16.68 -2.22
CA PHE A 96 -14.78 16.61 -2.30
C PHE A 96 -15.26 15.18 -2.02
N ASP A 97 -16.41 15.06 -1.38
CA ASP A 97 -17.09 13.77 -1.13
C ASP A 97 -18.08 13.43 -2.26
N PHE A 98 -17.71 13.79 -3.50
CA PHE A 98 -18.57 13.65 -4.68
C PHE A 98 -17.75 13.28 -5.90
N TRP A 99 -18.34 12.45 -6.76
CA TRP A 99 -17.87 12.20 -8.11
C TRP A 99 -18.31 13.32 -9.03
N PHE A 100 -17.44 13.77 -9.92
CA PHE A 100 -17.69 14.80 -10.92
C PHE A 100 -17.70 14.16 -12.31
N ASN A 101 -18.80 14.33 -13.03
CA ASN A 101 -18.93 14.04 -14.45
C ASN A 101 -18.84 15.36 -15.23
N ILE A 102 -17.72 15.59 -15.89
CA ILE A 102 -17.41 16.87 -16.55
C ILE A 102 -17.34 16.66 -18.06
N ILE A 103 -18.03 17.52 -18.81
CA ILE A 103 -17.95 17.59 -20.27
C ILE A 103 -17.56 19.02 -20.66
N MET A 104 -16.58 19.13 -21.55
CA MET A 104 -16.08 20.39 -22.07
C MET A 104 -16.11 20.39 -23.59
N MET A 105 -16.71 21.45 -24.16
CA MET A 105 -16.75 21.64 -25.61
C MET A 105 -16.06 22.95 -25.99
N PRO A 106 -15.21 22.93 -27.03
CA PRO A 106 -14.56 24.14 -27.50
C PRO A 106 -15.58 25.12 -28.09
N LEU A 107 -15.35 26.41 -27.87
CA LEU A 107 -16.11 27.49 -28.48
C LEU A 107 -15.22 28.33 -29.40
N GLU A 108 -15.84 28.96 -30.40
CA GLU A 108 -15.18 29.95 -31.22
C GLU A 108 -14.81 31.19 -30.40
N SER A 109 -13.70 31.82 -30.78
CA SER A 109 -13.23 33.04 -30.13
C SER A 109 -13.17 34.19 -31.13
N ASP A 110 -13.62 35.36 -30.68
CA ASP A 110 -13.48 36.63 -31.38
C ASP A 110 -12.15 37.34 -31.07
N LYS A 111 -11.30 36.73 -30.23
CA LYS A 111 -10.02 37.28 -29.79
C LYS A 111 -8.87 36.34 -30.13
N GLU A 112 -7.82 36.90 -30.71
CA GLU A 112 -6.66 36.14 -31.20
C GLU A 112 -5.94 35.34 -30.09
N ASN A 113 -5.83 35.92 -28.89
CA ASN A 113 -5.07 35.35 -27.77
C ASN A 113 -5.95 34.76 -26.66
N ILE A 114 -7.25 34.58 -26.88
CA ILE A 114 -8.15 33.98 -25.88
C ILE A 114 -8.90 32.84 -26.54
N GLY A 115 -8.93 31.67 -25.91
CA GLY A 115 -9.87 30.61 -26.26
C GLY A 115 -11.01 30.54 -25.27
N TYR A 116 -12.13 29.99 -25.73
CA TYR A 116 -13.32 29.74 -24.92
C TYR A 116 -13.69 28.26 -24.99
N CYS A 117 -14.22 27.72 -23.89
CA CYS A 117 -14.89 26.43 -23.85
C CYS A 117 -16.06 26.44 -22.87
N THR A 118 -16.98 25.50 -23.06
CA THR A 118 -17.96 25.17 -22.01
C THR A 118 -17.30 24.30 -20.95
N TYR A 119 -17.80 24.43 -19.72
CA TYR A 119 -17.55 23.51 -18.64
C TYR A 119 -18.90 23.12 -18.05
N SER A 120 -19.36 21.92 -18.39
CA SER A 120 -20.63 21.35 -17.91
C SER A 120 -20.33 20.24 -16.91
N GLN A 121 -20.94 20.32 -15.73
CA GLN A 121 -20.70 19.35 -14.66
C GLN A 121 -22.00 18.77 -14.11
N GLU A 122 -21.93 17.50 -13.72
CA GLU A 122 -22.87 16.81 -12.84
C GLU A 122 -22.06 16.18 -11.72
N PHE A 123 -22.63 16.02 -10.54
CA PHE A 123 -21.98 15.27 -9.48
C PHE A 123 -22.92 14.24 -8.85
N SER A 124 -22.33 13.17 -8.33
CA SER A 124 -23.03 12.08 -7.64
C SER A 124 -22.28 11.74 -6.35
N LYS A 125 -23.01 11.27 -5.32
CA LYS A 125 -22.38 10.79 -4.07
C LYS A 125 -21.72 9.43 -4.25
N GLU A 126 -22.32 8.58 -5.07
CA GLU A 126 -21.83 7.24 -5.34
C GLU A 126 -21.25 7.14 -6.75
N MET A 127 -20.37 6.15 -6.91
CA MET A 127 -19.74 5.84 -8.18
C MET A 127 -20.76 5.25 -9.16
N GLU A 128 -20.91 5.86 -10.34
CA GLU A 128 -21.78 5.37 -11.40
C GLU A 128 -20.98 4.60 -12.46
N SER A 129 -21.24 3.28 -12.58
CA SER A 129 -20.52 2.41 -13.51
C SER A 129 -20.72 2.78 -14.98
N THR A 130 -21.89 3.30 -15.35
CA THR A 130 -22.19 3.77 -16.72
C THR A 130 -21.38 5.01 -17.09
N LYS A 131 -21.14 5.92 -16.12
CA LYS A 131 -20.31 7.12 -16.32
C LYS A 131 -18.83 6.76 -16.42
N MET A 132 -18.38 5.75 -15.68
CA MET A 132 -17.04 5.17 -15.86
C MET A 132 -16.86 4.56 -17.24
N ALA A 133 -17.86 3.83 -17.75
CA ALA A 133 -17.78 3.16 -19.05
C ALA A 133 -17.63 4.12 -20.25
N ASN A 134 -17.84 5.43 -20.08
CA ASN A 134 -17.63 6.44 -21.12
C ASN A 134 -16.15 6.78 -21.39
N MET A 135 -15.21 6.02 -20.83
CA MET A 135 -13.79 6.10 -21.18
C MET A 135 -13.53 5.66 -22.63
N SER A 136 -12.35 6.00 -23.17
CA SER A 136 -11.96 5.50 -24.49
C SER A 136 -11.86 3.97 -24.48
N GLN A 137 -12.15 3.34 -25.62
CA GLN A 137 -12.08 1.88 -25.76
C GLN A 137 -10.71 1.33 -25.34
N ASP A 138 -9.64 2.03 -25.70
CA ASP A 138 -8.27 1.64 -25.35
C ASP A 138 -8.06 1.65 -23.82
N VAL A 139 -8.49 2.71 -23.13
CA VAL A 139 -8.38 2.79 -21.65
C VAL A 139 -9.18 1.66 -20.99
N ALA A 140 -10.38 1.36 -21.48
CA ALA A 140 -11.19 0.26 -20.96
C ALA A 140 -10.48 -1.09 -21.13
N VAL A 141 -9.88 -1.35 -22.30
CA VAL A 141 -9.12 -2.57 -22.57
C VAL A 141 -7.91 -2.68 -21.64
N ASP A 142 -7.16 -1.59 -21.46
CA ASP A 142 -5.97 -1.56 -20.60
C ASP A 142 -6.31 -1.87 -19.12
N VAL A 143 -7.38 -1.27 -18.61
CA VAL A 143 -7.88 -1.52 -17.25
C VAL A 143 -8.39 -2.96 -17.11
N LEU A 144 -9.14 -3.47 -18.09
CA LEU A 144 -9.65 -4.85 -18.07
C LEU A 144 -8.51 -5.88 -18.09
N ASN A 145 -7.48 -5.67 -18.92
CA ASN A 145 -6.30 -6.53 -18.95
C ASN A 145 -5.59 -6.55 -17.59
N THR A 146 -5.50 -5.40 -16.91
CA THR A 146 -4.96 -5.33 -15.55
C THR A 146 -5.80 -6.17 -14.58
N CYS A 147 -7.12 -6.02 -14.59
CA CYS A 147 -8.03 -6.79 -13.74
C CYS A 147 -7.93 -8.31 -14.01
N ILE A 148 -7.80 -8.73 -15.26
CA ILE A 148 -7.60 -10.15 -15.63
C ILE A 148 -6.31 -10.68 -15.01
N LYS A 149 -5.19 -9.95 -15.15
CA LYS A 149 -3.89 -10.34 -14.58
C LYS A 149 -3.93 -10.46 -13.06
N LEU A 150 -4.58 -9.52 -12.38
CA LEU A 150 -4.75 -9.58 -10.92
C LEU A 150 -5.54 -10.81 -10.49
N ARG A 151 -6.59 -11.18 -11.24
CA ARG A 151 -7.45 -12.33 -10.91
C ARG A 151 -6.78 -13.69 -11.13
N GLU A 152 -5.97 -13.81 -12.17
CA GLU A 152 -5.25 -15.05 -12.51
C GLU A 152 -3.93 -15.20 -11.73
N SER A 153 -3.64 -14.28 -10.82
CA SER A 153 -2.39 -14.25 -10.06
C SER A 153 -2.24 -15.46 -9.15
N THR A 154 -1.12 -16.17 -9.28
CA THR A 154 -0.63 -17.16 -8.31
C THR A 154 0.52 -16.63 -7.46
N ASP A 155 1.24 -15.61 -7.96
CA ASP A 155 2.30 -14.90 -7.26
C ASP A 155 2.06 -13.39 -7.38
N PHE A 156 1.73 -12.78 -6.25
CA PHE A 156 1.43 -11.36 -6.15
C PHE A 156 2.57 -10.47 -6.66
N LYS A 157 3.83 -10.77 -6.31
CA LYS A 157 4.97 -9.93 -6.70
C LYS A 157 5.23 -9.99 -8.20
N VAL A 158 5.15 -11.18 -8.78
CA VAL A 158 5.34 -11.37 -10.24
C VAL A 158 4.24 -10.66 -11.01
N THR A 159 2.98 -10.80 -10.61
CA THR A 159 1.85 -10.12 -11.25
C THR A 159 1.98 -8.61 -11.16
N MET A 160 2.32 -8.06 -9.99
CA MET A 160 2.49 -6.62 -9.83
C MET A 160 3.63 -6.07 -10.70
N ALA A 161 4.74 -6.80 -10.83
CA ALA A 161 5.83 -6.40 -11.72
C ALA A 161 5.43 -6.37 -13.21
N GLN A 162 4.59 -7.32 -13.64
CA GLN A 162 4.06 -7.33 -15.01
C GLN A 162 3.12 -6.16 -15.27
N ILE A 163 2.19 -5.88 -14.35
CA ILE A 163 1.27 -4.75 -14.48
C ILE A 163 2.05 -3.43 -14.51
N LEU A 164 3.06 -3.30 -13.66
CA LEU A 164 3.89 -2.09 -13.64
C LEU A 164 4.64 -1.87 -14.96
N LYS A 165 5.10 -2.97 -15.58
CA LYS A 165 5.71 -2.94 -16.91
C LYS A 165 4.69 -2.48 -17.97
N ASP A 166 3.47 -3.03 -17.97
CA ASP A 166 2.44 -2.64 -18.94
C ASP A 166 2.10 -1.15 -18.80
N ILE A 167 1.95 -0.66 -17.57
CA ILE A 167 1.71 0.76 -17.28
C ILE A 167 2.83 1.62 -17.85
N ARG A 168 4.09 1.24 -17.64
CA ARG A 168 5.25 1.98 -18.16
C ARG A 168 5.22 2.05 -19.69
N GLU A 169 4.99 0.92 -20.35
CA GLU A 169 4.95 0.82 -21.82
C GLU A 169 3.77 1.61 -22.40
N LEU A 170 2.60 1.54 -21.76
CA LEU A 170 1.42 2.33 -22.13
C LEU A 170 1.67 3.83 -22.04
N CYS A 171 2.41 4.27 -21.03
CA CYS A 171 2.76 5.68 -20.84
C CYS A 171 3.94 6.14 -21.73
N ASN A 172 4.55 5.22 -22.49
CA ASN A 172 5.83 5.45 -23.17
C ASN A 172 6.86 6.11 -22.22
N ALA A 173 6.94 5.58 -21.00
CA ALA A 173 7.72 6.15 -19.91
C ALA A 173 9.06 5.43 -19.74
N ASN A 174 10.08 6.17 -19.30
CA ASN A 174 11.39 5.58 -19.01
C ASN A 174 11.37 4.76 -17.71
N TYR A 175 10.50 5.12 -16.77
CA TYR A 175 10.49 4.54 -15.43
C TYR A 175 9.10 4.55 -14.83
N CYS A 176 8.75 3.47 -14.15
CA CYS A 176 7.54 3.34 -13.34
C CYS A 176 7.92 2.67 -12.01
N LEU A 177 7.39 3.18 -10.89
CA LEU A 177 7.62 2.60 -9.56
C LEU A 177 6.34 2.57 -8.75
N LEU A 178 6.19 1.50 -7.97
CA LEU A 178 5.15 1.35 -6.96
C LEU A 178 5.78 1.32 -5.57
N LEU A 179 5.52 2.36 -4.80
CA LEU A 179 6.00 2.59 -3.45
C LEU A 179 4.90 2.25 -2.43
N LEU A 180 5.27 1.55 -1.37
CA LEU A 180 4.44 1.38 -0.18
C LEU A 180 5.01 2.17 0.98
N MET A 181 4.12 2.73 1.80
CA MET A 181 4.45 3.47 3.01
C MET A 181 3.98 2.68 4.24
N ASP A 182 4.87 2.52 5.21
CA ASP A 182 4.53 1.99 6.53
C ASP A 182 4.59 3.12 7.56
N TYR A 183 3.42 3.54 8.04
CA TYR A 183 3.28 4.61 9.03
C TYR A 183 3.66 4.19 10.44
N SER A 184 3.66 2.89 10.75
CA SER A 184 4.03 2.38 12.07
C SER A 184 5.53 2.48 12.27
N ASP A 185 6.28 2.05 11.26
CA ASP A 185 7.75 2.06 11.28
C ASP A 185 8.35 3.33 10.66
N ARG A 186 7.52 4.21 10.08
CA ARG A 186 7.92 5.39 9.27
C ARG A 186 8.93 5.01 8.18
N THR A 187 8.64 3.96 7.42
CA THR A 187 9.50 3.48 6.34
C THR A 187 8.79 3.45 5.00
N CYS A 188 9.57 3.49 3.92
CA CYS A 188 9.08 3.26 2.57
C CYS A 188 9.71 1.98 2.02
N SER A 189 8.92 1.20 1.27
CA SER A 189 9.41 0.02 0.57
C SER A 189 8.96 0.04 -0.88
N ILE A 190 9.85 -0.37 -1.77
CA ILE A 190 9.53 -0.53 -3.19
C ILE A 190 8.86 -1.89 -3.34
N LEU A 191 7.57 -1.91 -3.70
CA LEU A 191 6.90 -3.16 -4.01
C LEU A 191 7.42 -3.73 -5.34
N THR A 192 7.52 -2.86 -6.34
CA THR A 192 8.08 -3.20 -7.65
C THR A 192 8.52 -1.93 -8.38
N GLU A 193 9.52 -2.06 -9.25
CA GLU A 193 9.95 -1.02 -10.18
C GLU A 193 10.15 -1.61 -11.58
N ASN A 194 9.92 -0.80 -12.62
CA ASN A 194 10.19 -1.16 -13.99
C ASN A 194 10.88 0.00 -14.72
N ILE A 195 11.98 -0.30 -15.40
CA ILE A 195 12.86 0.68 -16.04
C ILE A 195 13.06 0.29 -17.49
N GLU A 196 12.98 1.27 -18.37
CA GLU A 196 13.50 1.12 -19.73
C GLU A 196 15.03 1.05 -19.69
N LEU A 197 15.60 -0.01 -20.27
CA LEU A 197 17.06 -0.19 -20.34
C LEU A 197 17.66 0.77 -21.38
N ILE A 198 17.84 2.03 -21.00
CA ILE A 198 18.53 3.03 -21.80
C ILE A 198 20.01 3.08 -21.36
N PRO A 199 20.99 2.92 -22.27
CA PRO A 199 22.41 3.01 -21.93
C PRO A 199 22.73 4.32 -21.18
N GLY A 200 23.27 4.22 -19.97
CA GLY A 200 23.71 5.37 -19.16
C GLY A 200 22.70 5.93 -18.15
N LYS A 201 21.49 5.37 -18.04
CA LYS A 201 20.57 5.65 -16.92
C LYS A 201 20.60 4.49 -15.90
N VAL A 202 20.81 4.82 -14.63
CA VAL A 202 20.89 3.87 -13.50
C VAL A 202 19.53 3.82 -12.79
N SER A 203 19.19 2.66 -12.18
CA SER A 203 18.00 2.47 -11.33
C SER A 203 17.85 3.56 -10.25
N ALA A 204 16.60 3.81 -9.83
CA ALA A 204 16.19 4.81 -8.84
C ALA A 204 16.63 4.53 -7.40
N MET A 205 17.27 3.37 -7.17
CA MET A 205 17.76 2.93 -5.86
C MET A 205 18.66 3.92 -5.08
N PRO A 206 19.40 4.89 -5.67
CA PRO A 206 20.22 5.82 -4.89
C PRO A 206 19.45 6.88 -4.09
N TRP A 207 18.11 6.98 -4.20
CA TRP A 207 17.35 8.13 -3.70
C TRP A 207 16.55 7.90 -2.40
N PHE A 208 16.42 6.65 -1.96
CA PHE A 208 15.75 6.32 -0.70
C PHE A 208 16.74 6.46 0.45
N ASN A 209 16.87 7.66 0.98
CA ASN A 209 17.57 7.91 2.25
C ASN A 209 16.62 7.72 3.44
N ASN A 210 17.14 7.79 4.67
CA ASN A 210 16.34 7.63 5.89
C ASN A 210 15.20 8.66 6.02
N ASP A 211 15.32 9.81 5.34
CA ASP A 211 14.34 10.91 5.40
C ASP A 211 13.30 10.82 4.26
N PHE A 212 13.35 9.78 3.43
CA PHE A 212 12.46 9.67 2.26
C PHE A 212 11.00 9.52 2.65
N PHE A 213 10.71 8.86 3.77
CA PHE A 213 9.34 8.75 4.28
C PHE A 213 8.73 10.13 4.52
N ASP A 214 9.45 11.01 5.21
CA ASP A 214 9.01 12.37 5.51
C ASP A 214 8.77 13.15 4.21
N LEU A 215 9.64 12.99 3.21
CA LEU A 215 9.45 13.61 1.90
C LEU A 215 8.18 13.09 1.20
N ALA A 216 7.97 11.77 1.14
CA ALA A 216 6.81 11.16 0.50
C ALA A 216 5.48 11.50 1.21
N GLU A 217 5.52 11.67 2.53
CA GLU A 217 4.36 12.10 3.34
C GLU A 217 3.83 13.47 2.88
N THR A 218 4.72 14.40 2.51
CA THR A 218 4.34 15.75 2.01
C THR A 218 3.71 15.77 0.61
N TRP A 219 3.73 14.67 -0.13
CA TRP A 219 3.19 14.65 -1.50
C TRP A 219 1.67 14.80 -1.53
N THR A 220 0.96 14.30 -0.51
CA THR A 220 -0.49 14.50 -0.37
C THR A 220 -0.87 15.98 -0.35
N GLU A 221 -0.15 16.78 0.44
CA GLU A 221 -0.32 18.24 0.51
C GLU A 221 0.03 18.91 -0.82
N THR A 222 1.04 18.40 -1.52
CA THR A 222 1.46 18.94 -2.82
C THR A 222 0.40 18.70 -3.90
N ILE A 223 -0.18 17.49 -3.94
CA ILE A 223 -1.33 17.12 -4.79
C ILE A 223 -2.57 17.96 -4.42
N ALA A 224 -2.67 18.37 -3.16
CA ALA A 224 -3.69 19.29 -2.63
C ALA A 224 -5.13 18.88 -2.92
N GLY A 225 -5.43 17.60 -2.72
CA GLY A 225 -6.77 17.05 -2.87
C GLY A 225 -7.24 16.89 -4.32
N SER A 226 -6.32 16.99 -5.29
CA SER A 226 -6.50 16.35 -6.60
C SER A 226 -6.31 14.84 -6.45
N ASN A 227 -6.68 14.06 -7.47
CA ASN A 227 -6.47 12.61 -7.47
C ASN A 227 -5.08 12.21 -7.98
N CYS A 228 -4.35 13.13 -8.63
CA CYS A 228 -2.99 12.93 -9.10
C CYS A 228 -2.26 14.26 -9.32
N LEU A 229 -0.94 14.20 -9.46
CA LEU A 229 -0.12 15.33 -9.91
C LEU A 229 0.64 14.94 -11.17
N ILE A 230 0.44 15.68 -12.26
CA ILE A 230 1.12 15.44 -13.54
C ILE A 230 1.94 16.67 -13.91
N ILE A 231 3.26 16.54 -13.88
CA ILE A 231 4.24 17.54 -14.27
C ILE A 231 4.72 17.21 -15.68
N LYS A 232 4.48 18.12 -16.64
CA LYS A 232 4.74 17.87 -18.06
C LYS A 232 5.78 18.82 -18.64
N ASN A 233 6.02 19.94 -17.97
CA ASN A 233 6.88 21.01 -18.45
C ASN A 233 7.44 21.84 -17.27
N LYS A 234 8.24 22.85 -17.61
CA LYS A 234 8.86 23.75 -16.61
C LYS A 234 7.84 24.54 -15.80
N LYS A 235 6.72 24.98 -16.39
CA LYS A 235 5.67 25.74 -15.69
C LYS A 235 5.00 24.88 -14.61
N ASP A 236 4.70 23.62 -14.91
CA ASP A 236 4.16 22.69 -13.91
C ASP A 236 5.17 22.42 -12.79
N MET A 237 6.47 22.37 -13.12
CA MET A 237 7.54 22.18 -12.15
C MET A 237 7.68 23.38 -11.18
N GLU A 238 7.38 24.59 -11.65
CA GLU A 238 7.35 25.79 -10.79
C GLU A 238 6.27 25.70 -9.70
N PHE A 239 5.13 25.08 -9.99
CA PHE A 239 4.09 24.82 -8.98
C PHE A 239 4.63 23.94 -7.84
N VAL A 240 5.44 22.92 -8.17
CA VAL A 240 6.10 22.10 -7.15
C VAL A 240 7.18 22.89 -6.42
N ARG A 241 7.95 23.74 -7.11
CA ARG A 241 8.94 24.62 -6.46
C ARG A 241 8.32 25.52 -5.40
N GLU A 242 7.14 26.08 -5.69
CA GLU A 242 6.42 26.97 -4.78
C GLU A 242 5.82 26.23 -3.59
N ARG A 243 5.22 25.05 -3.81
CA ARG A 243 4.52 24.30 -2.76
C ARG A 243 5.40 23.36 -1.96
N ASN A 244 6.36 22.73 -2.62
CA ASN A 244 7.24 21.73 -2.02
C ASN A 244 8.68 21.91 -2.54
N PRO A 245 9.42 22.93 -2.03
CA PRO A 245 10.78 23.22 -2.48
C PRO A 245 11.76 22.05 -2.25
N VAL A 246 11.52 21.25 -1.22
CA VAL A 246 12.33 20.07 -0.88
C VAL A 246 12.17 19.00 -1.96
N TRP A 247 10.93 18.67 -2.32
CA TRP A 247 10.67 17.70 -3.39
C TRP A 247 11.13 18.21 -4.75
N TYR A 248 10.93 19.50 -5.05
CA TYR A 248 11.46 20.12 -6.27
C TYR A 248 12.98 19.92 -6.39
N LYS A 249 13.74 20.16 -5.31
CA LYS A 249 15.20 19.95 -5.30
C LYS A 249 15.55 18.49 -5.57
N SER A 250 14.86 17.55 -4.92
CA SER A 250 15.04 16.10 -5.14
C SER A 250 14.79 15.70 -6.60
N LEU A 251 13.71 16.19 -7.22
CA LEU A 251 13.41 15.96 -8.63
C LEU A 251 14.52 16.49 -9.55
N LYS A 252 15.07 17.67 -9.25
CA LYS A 252 16.17 18.26 -10.04
C LYS A 252 17.49 17.49 -9.89
N GLU A 253 17.82 17.03 -8.69
CA GLU A 253 18.99 16.18 -8.45
C GLU A 253 18.87 14.84 -9.18
N ALA A 254 17.66 14.27 -9.23
CA ALA A 254 17.34 13.07 -9.99
C ALA A 254 17.23 13.31 -11.51
N LYS A 255 17.35 14.57 -11.98
CA LYS A 255 17.18 14.97 -13.39
C LYS A 255 15.82 14.55 -13.97
N ILE A 256 14.77 14.61 -13.14
CA ILE A 256 13.39 14.36 -13.55
C ILE A 256 12.79 15.69 -14.03
N GLU A 257 12.30 15.69 -15.26
CA GLU A 257 11.61 16.83 -15.86
C GLU A 257 10.10 16.59 -15.97
N LYS A 258 9.69 15.32 -16.13
CA LYS A 258 8.30 14.91 -16.26
C LYS A 258 7.97 13.80 -15.29
N ILE A 259 6.89 13.95 -14.52
CA ILE A 259 6.42 12.94 -13.56
C ILE A 259 4.90 12.96 -13.45
N ALA A 260 4.28 11.79 -13.50
CA ALA A 260 2.86 11.61 -13.19
C ALA A 260 2.77 10.74 -11.93
N LEU A 261 2.32 11.34 -10.83
CA LEU A 261 2.27 10.77 -9.49
C LEU A 261 0.82 10.53 -9.08
N PHE A 262 0.52 9.30 -8.65
CA PHE A 262 -0.80 8.87 -8.20
C PHE A 262 -0.69 8.27 -6.79
N PRO A 263 -1.51 8.74 -5.84
CA PRO A 263 -1.65 8.09 -4.55
C PRO A 263 -2.41 6.75 -4.69
N LEU A 264 -1.97 5.73 -3.95
CA LEU A 264 -2.64 4.45 -3.83
C LEU A 264 -3.46 4.46 -2.55
N LYS A 265 -4.77 4.68 -2.67
CA LYS A 265 -5.68 4.81 -1.52
C LYS A 265 -6.72 3.70 -1.50
N LYS A 266 -7.04 3.24 -0.29
CA LYS A 266 -8.23 2.41 -0.03
C LYS A 266 -9.04 3.04 1.09
N GLY A 267 -10.19 3.63 0.74
CA GLY A 267 -10.91 4.50 1.67
C GLY A 267 -10.04 5.69 2.05
N ASN A 268 -9.85 5.92 3.35
CA ASN A 268 -8.99 6.99 3.87
C ASN A 268 -7.51 6.58 4.03
N ASP A 269 -7.19 5.30 3.85
CA ASP A 269 -5.84 4.79 4.06
C ASP A 269 -4.99 5.01 2.80
N LEU A 270 -3.93 5.81 2.95
CA LEU A 270 -2.89 5.94 1.92
C LEU A 270 -1.89 4.79 2.09
N LEU A 271 -1.84 3.90 1.11
CA LEU A 271 -0.94 2.74 1.10
C LEU A 271 0.44 3.10 0.55
N GLY A 272 0.52 4.16 -0.25
CA GLY A 272 1.74 4.65 -0.88
C GLY A 272 1.43 5.32 -2.21
N TYR A 273 2.35 5.23 -3.18
CA TYR A 273 2.25 5.95 -4.45
C TYR A 273 2.71 5.09 -5.61
N ILE A 274 2.13 5.34 -6.79
CA ILE A 274 2.68 4.91 -8.06
C ILE A 274 3.05 6.16 -8.87
N TRP A 275 4.19 6.13 -9.54
CA TRP A 275 4.53 7.19 -10.48
C TRP A 275 5.24 6.68 -11.72
N VAL A 276 5.04 7.41 -12.80
CA VAL A 276 5.82 7.28 -14.04
C VAL A 276 6.64 8.53 -14.28
N THR A 277 7.85 8.39 -14.81
CA THR A 277 8.70 9.53 -15.18
C THR A 277 9.08 9.50 -16.64
N GLU A 278 9.34 10.70 -17.19
CA GLU A 278 9.82 10.89 -18.55
C GLU A 278 8.91 10.26 -19.63
N PHE A 279 7.60 10.35 -19.43
CA PHE A 279 6.56 9.89 -20.36
C PHE A 279 6.37 10.86 -21.55
N ASP A 280 5.58 10.44 -22.55
CA ASP A 280 5.16 11.30 -23.65
C ASP A 280 4.00 12.22 -23.22
N VAL A 281 4.20 13.53 -23.35
CA VAL A 281 3.22 14.55 -22.95
C VAL A 281 1.94 14.47 -23.79
N ALA A 282 2.04 14.00 -25.04
CA ALA A 282 0.88 13.79 -25.90
C ALA A 282 -0.13 12.80 -25.30
N ASP A 283 0.37 11.80 -24.56
CA ASP A 283 -0.45 10.75 -23.94
C ASP A 283 -0.96 11.12 -22.54
N SER A 284 -0.67 12.32 -22.02
CA SER A 284 -0.99 12.71 -20.64
C SER A 284 -2.46 12.50 -20.23
N VAL A 285 -3.42 12.68 -21.14
CA VAL A 285 -4.85 12.42 -20.86
C VAL A 285 -5.15 10.93 -20.76
N ARG A 286 -4.57 10.11 -21.64
CA ARG A 286 -4.69 8.65 -21.58
C ARG A 286 -4.03 8.11 -20.32
N ILE A 287 -2.81 8.56 -20.02
CA ILE A 287 -2.06 8.22 -18.81
C ILE A 287 -2.89 8.51 -17.57
N LYS A 288 -3.44 9.73 -17.47
CA LYS A 288 -4.31 10.13 -16.37
C LYS A 288 -5.49 9.16 -16.23
N SER A 289 -6.26 8.96 -17.29
CA SER A 289 -7.47 8.13 -17.26
C SER A 289 -7.17 6.66 -16.91
N THR A 290 -6.11 6.09 -17.49
CA THR A 290 -5.71 4.70 -17.19
C THR A 290 -5.21 4.56 -15.76
N LEU A 291 -4.32 5.44 -15.30
CA LEU A 291 -3.77 5.34 -13.95
C LEU A 291 -4.80 5.64 -12.87
N GLU A 292 -5.74 6.57 -13.08
CA GLU A 292 -6.85 6.84 -12.16
C GLU A 292 -7.65 5.57 -11.83
N LEU A 293 -7.96 4.75 -12.85
CA LEU A 293 -8.74 3.54 -12.65
C LEU A 293 -7.86 2.38 -12.16
N THR A 294 -6.70 2.20 -12.77
CA THR A 294 -5.80 1.10 -12.41
C THR A 294 -5.30 1.24 -10.97
N THR A 295 -5.00 2.45 -10.50
CA THR A 295 -4.61 2.69 -9.10
C THR A 295 -5.67 2.26 -8.10
N TYR A 296 -6.96 2.42 -8.40
CA TYR A 296 -8.06 1.97 -7.53
C TYR A 296 -8.04 0.45 -7.33
N PHE A 297 -7.87 -0.31 -8.43
CA PHE A 297 -7.77 -1.78 -8.37
C PHE A 297 -6.47 -2.24 -7.71
N LEU A 298 -5.34 -1.60 -8.04
CA LEU A 298 -4.05 -1.91 -7.43
C LEU A 298 -4.06 -1.66 -5.92
N ALA A 299 -4.58 -0.51 -5.45
CA ALA A 299 -4.67 -0.21 -4.03
C ALA A 299 -5.54 -1.22 -3.29
N SER A 300 -6.66 -1.62 -3.90
CA SER A 300 -7.54 -2.65 -3.33
C SER A 300 -6.83 -4.00 -3.17
N GLU A 301 -6.11 -4.44 -4.20
CA GLU A 301 -5.39 -5.71 -4.18
C GLU A 301 -4.20 -5.70 -3.21
N ILE A 302 -3.41 -4.62 -3.19
CA ILE A 302 -2.30 -4.43 -2.25
C ILE A 302 -2.80 -4.54 -0.82
N HIS A 303 -3.87 -3.82 -0.48
CA HIS A 303 -4.41 -3.85 0.86
C HIS A 303 -4.95 -5.24 1.22
N ASN A 304 -5.65 -5.92 0.28
CA ASN A 304 -6.14 -7.27 0.52
C ASN A 304 -4.99 -8.25 0.78
N HIS A 305 -3.91 -8.14 0.00
CA HIS A 305 -2.70 -8.94 0.20
C HIS A 305 -2.05 -8.66 1.57
N GLN A 306 -1.91 -7.39 1.96
CA GLN A 306 -1.38 -7.00 3.28
C GLN A 306 -2.25 -7.52 4.44
N LEU A 307 -3.57 -7.42 4.31
CA LEU A 307 -4.51 -7.99 5.29
C LEU A 307 -4.37 -9.51 5.38
N PHE A 308 -4.28 -10.19 4.24
CA PHE A 308 -4.13 -11.64 4.20
C PHE A 308 -2.82 -12.08 4.86
N GLU A 309 -1.70 -11.43 4.56
CA GLU A 309 -0.41 -11.73 5.19
C GLU A 309 -0.44 -11.45 6.70
N ARG A 310 -1.10 -10.36 7.14
CA ARG A 310 -1.27 -10.08 8.57
C ARG A 310 -2.13 -11.14 9.27
N LEU A 311 -3.24 -11.56 8.66
CA LEU A 311 -4.09 -12.63 9.18
C LEU A 311 -3.31 -13.95 9.25
N ARG A 312 -2.53 -14.27 8.22
CA ARG A 312 -1.66 -15.45 8.19
C ARG A 312 -0.60 -15.41 9.29
N LEU A 313 0.06 -14.27 9.51
CA LEU A 313 1.02 -14.10 10.60
C LEU A 313 0.35 -14.27 11.97
N MET A 314 -0.79 -13.62 12.21
CA MET A 314 -1.53 -13.74 13.47
C MET A 314 -2.07 -15.16 13.68
N SER A 315 -2.44 -15.86 12.61
CA SER A 315 -2.90 -17.24 12.67
C SER A 315 -1.78 -18.22 12.94
N THR A 316 -0.53 -17.91 12.57
CA THR A 316 0.58 -18.89 12.64
C THR A 316 1.64 -18.58 13.70
N MET A 317 1.78 -17.33 14.14
CA MET A 317 2.83 -16.89 15.07
C MET A 317 2.26 -16.51 16.44
N ASP A 318 3.05 -16.73 17.48
CA ASP A 318 2.84 -16.12 18.80
C ASP A 318 3.49 -14.73 18.82
N MET A 319 2.66 -13.69 18.93
CA MET A 319 3.13 -12.29 18.78
C MET A 319 4.07 -11.83 19.90
N LEU A 320 4.07 -12.50 21.07
CA LEU A 320 4.95 -12.13 22.18
C LEU A 320 6.38 -12.63 21.97
N THR A 321 6.52 -13.88 21.54
CA THR A 321 7.80 -14.60 21.45
C THR A 321 8.35 -14.67 20.02
N GLY A 322 7.49 -14.45 19.02
CA GLY A 322 7.82 -14.53 17.60
C GLY A 322 8.17 -15.94 17.14
N VAL A 323 7.82 -16.99 17.88
CA VAL A 323 7.83 -18.39 17.40
C VAL A 323 6.46 -18.76 16.83
N TYR A 324 6.30 -19.94 16.26
CA TYR A 324 4.97 -20.39 15.83
C TYR A 324 4.04 -20.58 17.02
N ASN A 325 2.74 -20.42 16.81
CA ASN A 325 1.74 -20.64 17.86
C ASN A 325 1.22 -22.08 17.86
N ARG A 326 0.37 -22.40 18.84
CA ARG A 326 -0.27 -23.70 18.98
C ARG A 326 -1.13 -24.12 17.79
N ASN A 327 -1.78 -23.18 17.11
CA ASN A 327 -2.60 -23.51 15.94
C ASN A 327 -1.73 -24.05 14.80
N GLU A 328 -0.61 -23.38 14.55
CA GLU A 328 0.33 -23.81 13.53
C GLU A 328 1.06 -25.11 13.88
N MET A 329 1.31 -25.34 15.17
CA MET A 329 1.76 -26.66 15.65
C MET A 329 0.78 -27.76 15.27
N ASN A 330 -0.50 -27.60 15.56
CA ASN A 330 -1.53 -28.58 15.21
C ASN A 330 -1.62 -28.80 13.71
N ASN A 331 -1.58 -27.71 12.91
CA ASN A 331 -1.61 -27.80 11.45
C ASN A 331 -0.45 -28.64 10.90
N ARG A 332 0.77 -28.48 11.43
CA ARG A 332 1.94 -29.26 11.00
C ARG A 332 1.86 -30.71 11.44
N VAL A 333 1.40 -30.96 12.66
CA VAL A 333 1.17 -32.34 13.16
C VAL A 333 0.15 -33.06 12.30
N ASP A 334 -0.98 -32.42 11.98
CA ASP A 334 -2.03 -33.01 11.15
C ASP A 334 -1.52 -33.29 9.72
N LYS A 335 -0.70 -32.40 9.16
CA LYS A 335 -0.04 -32.64 7.85
C LYS A 335 0.90 -33.84 7.88
N LEU A 336 1.75 -33.96 8.89
CA LEU A 336 2.68 -35.10 9.02
C LEU A 336 1.95 -36.44 9.18
N VAL A 337 0.80 -36.44 9.86
CA VAL A 337 -0.02 -37.66 10.03
C VAL A 337 -0.78 -38.02 8.74
N ALA A 338 -1.19 -37.03 7.96
CA ALA A 338 -1.91 -37.21 6.71
C ALA A 338 -0.99 -37.45 5.50
N ASP A 339 0.32 -37.27 5.64
CA ASP A 339 1.28 -37.46 4.55
C ASP A 339 1.37 -38.95 4.19
N ASP A 340 0.99 -39.26 2.95
CA ASP A 340 0.91 -40.62 2.39
C ASP A 340 2.14 -40.93 1.50
N ASP A 341 3.12 -40.03 1.48
CA ASP A 341 4.36 -40.24 0.75
C ASP A 341 5.19 -41.36 1.43
N ASP A 342 5.71 -42.29 0.62
CA ASP A 342 6.48 -43.45 1.09
C ASP A 342 7.88 -43.05 1.64
N SER A 343 8.21 -41.74 1.63
CA SER A 343 9.44 -41.20 2.16
C SER A 343 9.39 -41.10 3.69
N LYS A 344 9.93 -42.13 4.36
CA LYS A 344 10.14 -42.10 5.82
C LYS A 344 11.14 -41.00 6.18
N THR A 345 10.63 -39.86 6.61
CA THR A 345 11.45 -38.77 7.15
C THR A 345 11.53 -38.93 8.67
N SER A 346 12.73 -38.92 9.23
CA SER A 346 12.94 -38.98 10.68
C SER A 346 12.54 -37.68 11.37
N LEU A 347 12.18 -37.78 12.65
CA LEU A 347 11.61 -36.69 13.43
C LEU A 347 12.13 -36.71 14.88
N GLY A 348 12.63 -35.58 15.33
CA GLY A 348 12.87 -35.30 16.75
C GLY A 348 11.82 -34.34 17.29
N ILE A 349 11.15 -34.72 18.38
CA ILE A 349 10.21 -33.86 19.11
C ILE A 349 10.77 -33.58 20.51
N LEU A 350 10.72 -32.32 20.90
CA LEU A 350 11.10 -31.88 22.24
C LEU A 350 9.98 -31.03 22.84
N PHE A 351 9.71 -31.24 24.12
CA PHE A 351 8.94 -30.33 24.96
C PHE A 351 9.89 -29.63 25.95
N ALA A 352 9.75 -28.32 26.05
CA ALA A 352 10.49 -27.46 26.96
C ALA A 352 9.52 -26.55 27.72
N ASP A 353 9.38 -26.77 29.02
CA ASP A 353 8.54 -25.97 29.91
C ASP A 353 9.40 -24.98 30.70
N LEU A 354 9.03 -23.71 30.63
CA LEU A 354 9.76 -22.61 31.28
C LEU A 354 9.48 -22.57 32.78
N ASN A 355 10.49 -22.90 33.58
CA ASN A 355 10.36 -22.90 35.04
C ASN A 355 10.28 -21.48 35.61
N GLY A 356 9.49 -21.32 36.69
CA GLY A 356 9.46 -20.10 37.49
C GLY A 356 8.70 -18.91 36.90
N LEU A 357 8.05 -19.06 35.73
CA LEU A 357 7.32 -17.96 35.09
C LEU A 357 6.27 -17.32 36.01
N LYS A 358 5.47 -18.14 36.69
CA LYS A 358 4.46 -17.63 37.63
C LYS A 358 5.08 -16.87 38.78
N GLN A 359 6.16 -17.38 39.36
CA GLN A 359 6.85 -16.71 40.46
C GLN A 359 7.32 -15.32 40.03
N ILE A 360 7.95 -15.20 38.85
CA ILE A 360 8.38 -13.90 38.31
C ILE A 360 7.19 -12.99 38.04
N ASN A 361 6.09 -13.49 37.47
CA ASN A 361 4.86 -12.70 37.28
C ASN A 361 4.32 -12.15 38.61
N ASP A 362 4.30 -12.97 39.65
CA ASP A 362 3.76 -12.60 40.96
C ASP A 362 4.69 -11.63 41.73
N THR A 363 6.01 -11.75 41.57
CA THR A 363 6.99 -10.92 42.31
C THR A 363 7.43 -9.66 41.58
N GLU A 364 7.53 -9.70 40.25
CA GLU A 364 8.11 -8.64 39.42
C GLU A 364 7.12 -8.09 38.37
N GLY A 365 5.94 -8.71 38.25
CA GLY A 365 4.87 -8.30 37.36
C GLY A 365 4.96 -8.91 35.96
N HIS A 366 3.86 -8.79 35.20
CA HIS A 366 3.72 -9.44 33.90
C HIS A 366 4.75 -9.00 32.85
N ALA A 367 5.22 -7.75 32.89
CA ALA A 367 6.26 -7.29 31.96
C ALA A 367 7.60 -8.06 32.14
N ALA A 368 7.92 -8.48 33.36
CA ALA A 368 9.10 -9.29 33.64
C ALA A 368 8.91 -10.73 33.13
N GLY A 369 7.73 -11.32 33.31
CA GLY A 369 7.40 -12.63 32.74
C GLY A 369 7.38 -12.63 31.21
N ASP A 370 6.87 -11.58 30.57
CA ASP A 370 6.94 -11.40 29.12
C ASP A 370 8.39 -11.34 28.62
N THR A 371 9.26 -10.69 29.37
CA THR A 371 10.70 -10.64 29.08
C THR A 371 11.34 -12.02 29.23
N LEU A 372 10.96 -12.78 30.26
CA LEU A 372 11.42 -14.16 30.46
C LEU A 372 11.02 -15.07 29.28
N LEU A 373 9.76 -14.97 28.83
CA LEU A 373 9.25 -15.72 27.67
C LEU A 373 9.98 -15.38 26.37
N LYS A 374 10.25 -14.09 26.13
CA LYS A 374 11.04 -13.64 24.98
C LYS A 374 12.46 -14.20 25.01
N ASN A 375 13.12 -14.16 26.16
CA ASN A 375 14.47 -14.69 26.34
C ASN A 375 14.51 -16.21 26.15
N ALA A 376 13.51 -16.92 26.68
CA ALA A 376 13.35 -18.36 26.47
C ALA A 376 13.24 -18.70 24.98
N ALA A 377 12.33 -18.04 24.26
CA ALA A 377 12.15 -18.25 22.83
C ALA A 377 13.41 -17.89 22.00
N ALA A 378 14.10 -16.81 22.35
CA ALA A 378 15.36 -16.41 21.69
C ALA A 378 16.47 -17.45 21.89
N MET A 379 16.58 -18.02 23.09
CA MET A 379 17.53 -19.10 23.37
C MET A 379 17.20 -20.36 22.56
N LEU A 380 15.93 -20.76 22.53
CA LEU A 380 15.48 -21.90 21.72
C LEU A 380 15.82 -21.69 20.23
N LYS A 381 15.55 -20.51 19.66
CA LYS A 381 15.91 -20.18 18.27
C LYS A 381 17.41 -20.26 17.99
N THR A 382 18.23 -19.93 18.98
CA THR A 382 19.70 -19.96 18.86
C THR A 382 20.24 -21.39 18.90
N VAL A 383 19.64 -22.27 19.69
CA VAL A 383 20.06 -23.68 19.79
C VAL A 383 19.53 -24.50 18.61
N PHE A 384 18.25 -24.37 18.29
CA PHE A 384 17.56 -25.20 17.29
C PHE A 384 17.47 -24.50 15.93
N VAL A 385 18.62 -24.14 15.36
CA VAL A 385 18.69 -23.51 14.04
C VAL A 385 18.13 -24.46 12.98
N GLY A 386 17.14 -24.00 12.20
CA GLY A 386 16.45 -24.81 11.19
C GLY A 386 15.31 -25.69 11.73
N GLY A 387 15.12 -25.74 13.05
CA GLY A 387 13.97 -26.39 13.69
C GLY A 387 12.72 -25.51 13.70
N ASP A 388 11.55 -26.14 13.67
CA ASP A 388 10.30 -25.44 13.90
C ASP A 388 10.03 -25.37 15.41
N ILE A 389 9.90 -24.15 15.95
CA ILE A 389 9.66 -23.89 17.37
C ILE A 389 8.25 -23.34 17.54
N PHE A 390 7.50 -23.88 18.48
CA PHE A 390 6.12 -23.53 18.77
C PHE A 390 5.97 -23.16 20.25
N ARG A 391 5.15 -22.16 20.54
CA ARG A 391 4.61 -21.96 21.88
C ARG A 391 3.30 -22.75 21.98
N ALA A 392 3.35 -23.90 22.65
CA ALA A 392 2.24 -24.85 22.77
C ALA A 392 1.27 -24.46 23.90
N GLY A 393 1.78 -23.80 24.94
CA GLY A 393 1.04 -23.38 26.13
C GLY A 393 1.47 -22.00 26.63
N GLY A 394 1.21 -21.68 27.90
CA GLY A 394 1.62 -20.41 28.49
C GLY A 394 3.14 -20.27 28.58
N ASP A 395 3.76 -21.27 29.18
CA ASP A 395 5.20 -21.46 29.45
C ASP A 395 5.82 -22.63 28.68
N GLU A 396 5.00 -23.39 27.94
CA GLU A 396 5.40 -24.60 27.22
C GLU A 396 5.76 -24.32 25.76
N PHE A 397 6.92 -24.82 25.35
CA PHE A 397 7.41 -24.79 23.98
C PHE A 397 7.55 -26.21 23.44
N LEU A 398 7.15 -26.41 22.17
CA LEU A 398 7.46 -27.61 21.39
C LEU A 398 8.51 -27.27 20.34
N ILE A 399 9.49 -28.15 20.16
CA ILE A 399 10.48 -28.06 19.10
C ILE A 399 10.37 -29.30 18.22
N MET A 400 10.30 -29.09 16.91
CA MET A 400 10.21 -30.13 15.91
C MET A 400 11.41 -30.05 14.96
N LEU A 401 12.18 -31.14 14.92
CA LEU A 401 13.36 -31.31 14.08
C LEU A 401 13.06 -32.41 13.06
N ARG A 402 13.08 -32.06 11.77
CA ARG A 402 12.88 -33.02 10.67
C ARG A 402 14.21 -33.43 10.08
N ASP A 403 14.28 -34.64 9.52
CA ASP A 403 15.50 -35.19 8.90
C ASP A 403 16.71 -35.09 9.85
N THR A 404 16.53 -35.67 11.04
CA THR A 404 17.49 -35.61 12.13
C THR A 404 17.87 -37.01 12.61
N THR A 405 18.81 -37.10 13.55
CA THR A 405 19.16 -38.37 14.23
C THR A 405 18.98 -38.24 15.72
N GLU A 406 18.80 -39.36 16.41
CA GLU A 406 18.68 -39.38 17.88
C GLU A 406 19.88 -38.71 18.55
N GLU A 407 21.11 -38.98 18.08
CA GLU A 407 22.31 -38.37 18.65
C GLU A 407 22.39 -36.86 18.43
N ALA A 408 21.80 -36.35 17.33
CA ALA A 408 21.72 -34.92 17.08
C ALA A 408 20.72 -34.25 18.03
N VAL A 409 19.57 -34.89 18.25
CA VAL A 409 18.55 -34.43 19.22
C VAL A 409 19.17 -34.35 20.62
N ASP A 410 19.84 -35.42 21.08
CA ASP A 410 20.48 -35.46 22.40
C ASP A 410 21.55 -34.38 22.58
N LYS A 411 22.39 -34.15 21.56
CA LYS A 411 23.39 -33.07 21.60
C LYS A 411 22.76 -31.69 21.72
N LEU A 412 21.65 -31.43 21.02
CA LEU A 412 20.94 -30.15 21.09
C LEU A 412 20.26 -29.96 22.45
N VAL A 413 19.70 -31.01 23.05
CA VAL A 413 19.18 -30.98 24.43
C VAL A 413 20.28 -30.61 25.42
N ASP A 414 21.43 -31.28 25.33
CA ASP A 414 22.57 -30.99 26.20
C ASP A 414 23.10 -29.56 26.02
N GLN A 415 23.11 -29.07 24.78
CA GLN A 415 23.49 -27.70 24.48
C GLN A 415 22.51 -26.69 25.10
N LEU A 416 21.20 -26.93 24.99
CA LEU A 416 20.17 -26.09 25.61
C LEU A 416 20.35 -26.06 27.13
N LYS A 417 20.50 -27.23 27.77
CA LYS A 417 20.71 -27.33 29.23
C LYS A 417 21.96 -26.55 29.67
N LYS A 418 23.06 -26.62 28.91
CA LYS A 418 24.29 -25.85 29.18
C LYS A 418 24.08 -24.35 29.03
N GLN A 419 23.43 -23.91 27.95
CA GLN A 419 23.18 -22.48 27.72
C GLN A 419 22.22 -21.89 28.76
N ALA A 420 21.13 -22.59 29.10
CA ALA A 420 20.20 -22.17 30.14
C ALA A 420 20.92 -22.00 31.48
N LYS A 421 21.74 -22.99 31.87
CA LYS A 421 22.53 -22.93 33.10
C LYS A 421 23.56 -21.78 33.10
N ALA A 422 24.23 -21.54 31.97
CA ALA A 422 25.22 -20.46 31.86
C ALA A 422 24.59 -19.08 31.89
N SER A 423 23.41 -18.93 31.27
CA SER A 423 22.65 -17.67 31.26
C SER A 423 22.13 -17.30 32.65
N GLY A 424 21.72 -18.29 33.45
CA GLY A 424 21.15 -18.10 34.79
C GLY A 424 19.77 -17.42 34.82
N SER A 425 19.35 -16.83 33.70
CA SER A 425 18.10 -16.09 33.54
C SER A 425 16.93 -16.95 33.03
N VAL A 426 17.19 -18.12 32.44
CA VAL A 426 16.17 -19.02 31.88
C VAL A 426 16.44 -20.43 32.36
N SER A 427 15.39 -21.15 32.76
CA SER A 427 15.46 -22.55 33.15
C SER A 427 14.30 -23.31 32.50
N PHE A 428 14.61 -24.48 31.92
CA PHE A 428 13.62 -25.33 31.30
C PHE A 428 13.57 -26.70 31.98
N ALA A 429 12.38 -27.27 32.10
CA ALA A 429 12.21 -28.71 32.17
C ALA A 429 12.09 -29.24 30.74
N ILE A 430 12.86 -30.27 30.38
CA ILE A 430 13.02 -30.70 28.99
C ILE A 430 12.82 -32.22 28.86
N GLY A 431 11.99 -32.61 27.90
CA GLY A 431 11.84 -33.98 27.44
C GLY A 431 11.94 -34.05 25.93
N ALA A 432 12.57 -35.11 25.41
CA ALA A 432 12.78 -35.31 23.98
C ALA A 432 12.48 -36.76 23.57
N CYS A 433 12.03 -36.96 22.33
CA CYS A 433 11.81 -38.26 21.73
C CYS A 433 12.15 -38.21 20.24
N PHE A 434 12.82 -39.25 19.75
CA PHE A 434 13.16 -39.46 18.36
C PHE A 434 12.28 -40.56 17.75
N GLU A 435 11.86 -40.37 16.50
CA GLU A 435 11.15 -41.34 15.68
C GLU A 435 11.80 -41.41 14.29
N GLU A 436 11.95 -42.61 13.74
CA GLU A 436 12.41 -42.79 12.36
C GLU A 436 11.33 -42.43 11.33
N ASP A 437 10.06 -42.39 11.74
CA ASP A 437 8.91 -42.15 10.88
C ASP A 437 8.09 -40.97 11.42
N SER A 438 8.12 -39.86 10.70
CA SER A 438 7.42 -38.63 11.09
C SER A 438 5.90 -38.78 11.27
N ARG A 439 5.27 -39.83 10.70
CA ARG A 439 3.84 -40.12 10.92
C ARG A 439 3.55 -40.50 12.37
N ASN A 440 4.55 -40.98 13.11
CA ASN A 440 4.47 -41.26 14.55
C ASN A 440 4.60 -39.99 15.41
N VAL A 441 4.52 -38.78 14.84
CA VAL A 441 4.65 -37.51 15.56
C VAL A 441 3.79 -37.44 16.83
N ARG A 442 2.56 -37.96 16.83
CA ARG A 442 1.69 -37.96 18.03
C ARG A 442 2.25 -38.84 19.15
N HIS A 443 2.90 -39.96 18.82
CA HIS A 443 3.58 -40.81 19.78
C HIS A 443 4.83 -40.10 20.33
N ALA A 444 5.66 -39.53 19.45
CA ALA A 444 6.85 -38.77 19.86
C ALA A 444 6.50 -37.60 20.80
N MET A 445 5.45 -36.84 20.47
CA MET A 445 4.93 -35.76 21.32
C MET A 445 4.55 -36.27 22.71
N LYS A 446 3.79 -37.35 22.80
CA LYS A 446 3.39 -37.94 24.09
C LYS A 446 4.62 -38.35 24.92
N MET A 447 5.60 -39.00 24.29
CA MET A 447 6.81 -39.44 25.00
C MET A 447 7.70 -38.28 25.43
N ALA A 448 7.83 -37.24 24.61
CA ALA A 448 8.57 -36.04 24.97
C ALA A 448 7.89 -35.29 26.13
N ASP A 449 6.56 -35.20 26.15
CA ASP A 449 5.79 -34.55 27.22
C ASP A 449 5.93 -35.30 28.56
N GLU A 450 5.80 -36.63 28.55
CA GLU A 450 5.99 -37.46 29.75
C GLU A 450 7.40 -37.29 30.35
N ARG A 451 8.45 -37.31 29.51
CA ARG A 451 9.84 -37.09 29.93
C ARG A 451 10.08 -35.67 30.45
N MET A 452 9.43 -34.66 29.84
CA MET A 452 9.52 -33.27 30.29
C MET A 452 8.88 -33.11 31.67
N TYR A 453 7.73 -33.74 31.89
CA TYR A 453 7.06 -33.71 33.19
C TYR A 453 7.92 -34.37 34.29
N GLU A 454 8.59 -35.48 33.98
CA GLU A 454 9.56 -36.12 34.89
C GLU A 454 10.71 -35.16 35.26
N ASP A 455 11.30 -34.47 34.27
CA ASP A 455 12.35 -33.46 34.49
C ASP A 455 11.84 -32.28 35.34
N LYS A 456 10.59 -31.84 35.11
CA LYS A 456 9.94 -30.78 35.90
C LYS A 456 9.74 -31.19 37.36
N VAL A 457 9.31 -32.42 37.61
CA VAL A 457 9.15 -32.96 38.97
C VAL A 457 10.49 -32.99 39.72
N LEU A 458 11.58 -33.39 39.04
CA LEU A 458 12.92 -33.37 39.61
C LEU A 458 13.36 -31.95 39.97
N TYR A 459 13.07 -30.96 39.11
CA TYR A 459 13.38 -29.55 39.38
C TYR A 459 12.70 -29.02 40.65
N TYR A 460 11.44 -29.36 40.89
CA TYR A 460 10.69 -28.94 42.10
C TYR A 460 10.93 -29.83 43.34
N GLY A 461 11.96 -30.68 43.32
CA GLY A 461 12.35 -31.52 44.46
C GLY A 461 11.35 -32.64 44.76
N GLY A 462 10.70 -33.20 43.73
CA GLY A 462 9.82 -34.37 43.86
C GLY A 462 8.44 -34.12 44.46
N SER A 463 8.01 -32.85 44.58
CA SER A 463 6.70 -32.48 45.16
C SER A 463 5.67 -32.12 44.08
N PRO A 464 4.67 -32.98 43.78
CA PRO A 464 3.70 -32.76 42.70
C PRO A 464 2.84 -31.49 42.88
N GLU A 465 2.59 -31.06 44.12
CA GLU A 465 1.82 -29.84 44.42
C GLU A 465 2.52 -28.55 44.01
N ARG A 466 3.86 -28.55 43.93
CA ARG A 466 4.64 -27.39 43.49
C ARG A 466 4.74 -27.28 41.97
N VAL A 467 4.57 -28.41 41.27
CA VAL A 467 4.59 -28.50 39.79
C VAL A 467 3.33 -27.90 39.17
N ARG A 468 2.19 -27.99 39.85
CA ARG A 468 0.89 -27.45 39.40
C ARG A 468 0.64 -25.99 39.78
N ARG A 469 1.55 -25.36 40.52
CA ARG A 469 1.31 -24.05 41.13
C ARG A 469 1.75 -22.91 40.25
#